data_AF-A0A3M2F9J5-F1
#
_entry.id   AF-A0A3M2F9J5-F1
#
_cell.length_a   1.000
_cell.length_b   1.000
_cell.length_c   1.000
_cell.angle_alpha   90.00
_cell.angle_beta   90.00
_cell.angle_gamma   90.00
#
_symmetry.space_group_name_H-M   'P 1'
#
loop_
_entity.id
_entity.type
_entity.pdbx_description
1 polymer ?
#
loop_
_entity_poly.entity_id
_entity_poly.type
_entity_poly.pdbx_seq_one_letter_code
_entity_poly.pdbx_strand_id
1 'polypeptide(L)'
;LKPLRQRRIDTLVLGCTHYPLVRRHIAELAGPGIRIIDTGKAVARHTARQLALHGLRASAPHPAFLAGSSGDAAAFLALLKRLFPEFPPTATLHPPRP
;
A
#
# COMPACT_ATOMS: atom_id res chain seq x y z
N LEU A 1 16.28 8.41 -11.35
CA LEU A 1 16.73 9.02 -10.07
C LEU A 1 17.90 10.02 -10.20
N LYS A 2 18.50 10.22 -11.39
CA LYS A 2 19.66 11.11 -11.60
C LYS A 2 19.49 12.54 -11.04
N PRO A 3 18.36 13.26 -11.25
CA PRO A 3 18.20 14.61 -10.70
C PRO A 3 18.19 14.66 -9.17
N LEU A 4 17.60 13.66 -8.52
CA LEU A 4 17.55 13.57 -7.05
C LEU A 4 18.92 13.27 -6.45
N ARG A 5 19.71 12.40 -7.11
CA ARG A 5 21.09 12.09 -6.71
C ARG A 5 22.01 13.30 -6.85
N GLN A 6 21.84 14.10 -7.90
CA GLN A 6 22.59 15.36 -8.08
C GLN A 6 22.28 16.37 -6.96
N ARG A 7 21.05 16.33 -6.43
CA ARG A 7 20.64 17.14 -5.27
C ARG A 7 21.07 16.58 -3.92
N ARG A 8 21.79 15.44 -3.88
CA ARG A 8 22.32 14.82 -2.67
C ARG A 8 21.28 14.61 -1.57
N ILE A 9 20.09 14.12 -1.94
CA ILE A 9 19.10 13.70 -0.95
C ILE A 9 19.70 12.61 -0.04
N ASP A 10 19.28 12.56 1.22
CA ASP A 10 19.60 11.46 2.15
C ASP A 10 18.43 10.47 2.27
N THR A 11 17.23 10.88 1.85
CA THR A 11 15.99 10.15 2.06
C THR A 11 15.11 10.23 0.81
N LEU A 12 14.54 9.09 0.42
CA LEU A 12 13.59 8.96 -0.67
C LEU A 12 12.27 8.39 -0.16
N VAL A 13 11.20 9.16 -0.29
CA VAL A 13 9.83 8.74 0.05
C VAL A 13 9.16 8.12 -1.17
N LEU A 14 8.64 6.91 -1.02
CA LEU A 14 7.85 6.23 -2.06
C LEU A 14 6.41 6.77 -2.04
N GLY A 15 6.19 7.87 -2.77
CA GLY A 15 4.92 8.61 -2.80
C GLY A 15 3.82 8.05 -3.68
N CYS A 16 4.03 6.88 -4.32
CA CYS A 16 3.03 6.21 -5.14
C CYS A 16 2.83 4.78 -4.64
N THR A 17 1.59 4.29 -4.68
CA THR A 17 1.20 2.95 -4.24
C THR A 17 1.93 1.81 -4.95
N HIS A 18 2.47 2.05 -6.15
CA HIS A 18 3.15 1.04 -6.96
C HIS A 18 4.64 0.88 -6.65
N TYR A 19 5.29 1.92 -6.11
CA TYR A 19 6.75 1.91 -5.90
C TYR A 19 7.25 0.87 -4.89
N PRO A 20 6.49 0.50 -3.84
CA PRO A 20 6.88 -0.61 -2.96
C PRO A 20 7.14 -1.92 -3.72
N LEU A 21 6.41 -2.18 -4.81
CA LEU A 21 6.56 -3.40 -5.63
C LEU A 21 7.93 -3.48 -6.33
N VAL A 22 8.55 -2.35 -6.60
CA VAL A 22 9.87 -2.24 -7.25
C VAL A 22 10.93 -1.62 -6.34
N ARG A 23 10.68 -1.61 -5.01
CA ARG A 23 11.54 -0.96 -4.01
C ARG A 23 13.01 -1.36 -4.14
N ARG A 24 13.28 -2.63 -4.43
CA ARG A 24 14.65 -3.15 -4.59
C ARG A 24 15.40 -2.43 -5.72
N HIS A 25 14.80 -2.37 -6.91
CA HIS A 25 15.39 -1.65 -8.05
C HIS A 25 15.56 -0.16 -7.78
N ILE A 26 14.58 0.45 -7.10
CA ILE A 26 14.68 1.86 -6.68
C ILE A 26 15.88 2.05 -5.73
N ALA A 27 16.11 1.12 -4.79
CA ALA A 27 17.23 1.17 -3.87
C ALA A 27 18.59 1.04 -4.58
N GLU A 28 18.70 0.08 -5.50
CA GLU A 28 19.89 -0.12 -6.33
C GLU A 28 20.23 1.15 -7.14
N LEU A 29 19.21 1.80 -7.72
CA LEU A 29 19.40 3.03 -8.49
C LEU A 29 19.68 4.27 -7.63
N ALA A 30 19.10 4.34 -6.43
CA ALA A 30 19.30 5.44 -5.47
C ALA A 30 20.74 5.44 -4.96
N GLY A 31 21.29 4.25 -4.73
CA GLY A 31 22.64 4.04 -4.22
C GLY A 31 22.70 3.95 -2.69
N PRO A 32 23.89 3.62 -2.16
CA PRO A 32 24.10 3.47 -0.72
C PRO A 32 23.88 4.79 0.02
N GLY A 33 23.47 4.71 1.28
CA GLY A 33 23.25 5.87 2.15
C GLY A 33 21.89 6.55 1.98
N ILE A 34 21.10 6.20 0.96
CA ILE A 34 19.74 6.74 0.80
C ILE A 34 18.75 5.92 1.63
N ARG A 35 18.13 6.56 2.62
CA ARG A 35 17.03 5.98 3.39
C ARG A 35 15.77 5.94 2.54
N ILE A 36 15.17 4.76 2.36
CA ILE A 36 13.92 4.61 1.61
C ILE A 36 12.74 4.42 2.55
N ILE A 37 11.74 5.29 2.41
CA ILE A 37 10.52 5.28 3.23
C ILE A 37 9.33 4.80 2.38
N ASP A 38 8.72 3.70 2.81
CA ASP A 38 7.41 3.26 2.34
C ASP A 38 6.30 3.97 3.12
N THR A 39 5.38 4.62 2.40
CA THR A 39 4.28 5.39 2.96
C THR A 39 3.13 4.51 3.45
N GLY A 40 2.93 3.30 2.92
CA GLY A 40 1.80 2.45 3.27
C GLY A 40 1.75 2.12 4.76
N LYS A 41 2.88 1.70 5.34
CA LYS A 41 2.99 1.43 6.79
C LYS A 41 2.81 2.69 7.65
N ALA A 42 3.27 3.84 7.17
CA ALA A 42 3.13 5.10 7.90
C ALA A 42 1.66 5.54 7.97
N VAL A 43 0.94 5.42 6.85
CA VAL A 43 -0.50 5.68 6.76
C VAL A 43 -1.27 4.73 7.67
N ALA A 44 -1.01 3.42 7.62
CA ALA A 44 -1.69 2.43 8.48
C ALA A 44 -1.54 2.75 9.98
N ARG A 45 -0.31 3.09 10.43
CA ARG A 45 -0.09 3.52 11.83
C ARG A 45 -0.81 4.81 12.17
N HIS A 46 -0.86 5.77 11.24
CA HIS A 46 -1.57 7.03 11.46
C HIS A 46 -3.07 6.78 11.60
N THR A 47 -3.68 6.00 10.70
CA THR A 47 -5.09 5.59 10.77
C THR A 47 -5.41 4.92 12.10
N ALA A 48 -4.56 3.99 12.56
CA ALA A 48 -4.76 3.33 13.85
C ALA A 48 -4.74 4.32 15.04
N ARG A 49 -3.87 5.34 15.00
CA ARG A 49 -3.84 6.40 16.02
C ARG A 49 -5.10 7.26 15.97
N GLN A 50 -5.53 7.67 14.79
CA GLN A 50 -6.75 8.47 14.63
C GLN A 50 -7.99 7.71 15.15
N LEU A 51 -8.15 6.43 14.77
CA LEU A 51 -9.26 5.61 15.27
C LEU A 51 -9.23 5.47 16.80
N ALA A 52 -8.06 5.33 17.42
CA ALA A 52 -7.94 5.27 18.87
C ALA A 52 -8.33 6.60 19.54
N LEU A 53 -7.84 7.74 19.02
CA LEU A 53 -8.13 9.08 19.55
C LEU A 53 -9.63 9.40 19.53
N HIS A 54 -10.35 8.88 18.52
CA HIS A 54 -11.79 9.11 18.35
C HIS A 54 -12.67 8.00 18.96
N GLY A 55 -12.09 7.01 19.65
CA GLY A 55 -12.87 5.90 20.22
C GLY A 55 -13.51 4.97 19.17
N LEU A 56 -13.02 4.97 17.93
CA LEU A 56 -13.53 4.20 16.79
C LEU A 56 -12.73 2.91 16.52
N ARG A 57 -11.85 2.51 17.44
CA ARG A 57 -11.10 1.25 17.29
C ARG A 57 -12.07 0.08 17.37
N ALA A 58 -12.14 -0.70 16.30
CA ALA A 58 -12.91 -1.94 16.28
C ALA A 58 -12.40 -2.91 17.36
N SER A 59 -13.33 -3.56 18.06
CA SER A 59 -13.07 -4.60 19.06
C SER A 59 -13.24 -6.02 18.50
N ALA A 60 -13.67 -6.15 17.25
CA ALA A 60 -13.97 -7.45 16.65
C ALA A 60 -12.69 -8.30 16.47
N PRO A 61 -12.69 -9.58 16.88
CA PRO A 61 -11.53 -10.46 16.79
C PRO A 61 -11.23 -10.92 15.36
N HIS A 62 -12.21 -10.83 14.46
CA HIS A 62 -12.10 -11.28 13.07
C HIS A 62 -12.49 -10.16 12.10
N PRO A 63 -11.52 -9.47 11.47
CA PRO A 63 -11.83 -8.50 10.44
C PRO A 63 -12.36 -9.18 9.18
N ALA A 64 -13.48 -8.69 8.65
CA ALA A 64 -13.93 -9.00 7.31
C ALA A 64 -13.29 -8.03 6.33
N PHE A 65 -12.84 -8.55 5.18
CA PHE A 65 -12.32 -7.73 4.09
C PHE A 65 -13.27 -7.81 2.91
N LEU A 66 -13.40 -6.69 2.20
CA LEU A 66 -14.15 -6.55 0.96
C LEU A 66 -13.22 -5.90 -0.06
N ALA A 67 -13.14 -6.46 -1.26
CA ALA A 67 -12.37 -5.91 -2.37
C ALA A 67 -13.23 -5.83 -3.64
N GLY A 68 -13.06 -4.76 -4.40
CA GLY A 68 -13.79 -4.51 -5.65
C GLY A 68 -13.00 -3.64 -6.61
N SER A 69 -13.40 -3.65 -7.88
CA SER A 69 -12.80 -2.88 -8.97
C SER A 69 -13.91 -2.33 -9.87
N SER A 70 -13.73 -1.14 -10.43
CA SER A 70 -14.59 -0.60 -11.49
C SER A 70 -14.25 -1.15 -12.88
N GLY A 71 -13.12 -1.84 -13.01
CA GLY A 71 -12.69 -2.53 -14.22
C GLY A 71 -12.97 -4.04 -14.18
N ASP A 72 -12.16 -4.81 -14.91
CA ASP A 72 -12.32 -6.26 -14.97
C ASP A 72 -12.05 -6.94 -13.61
N ALA A 73 -13.08 -7.61 -13.08
CA ALA A 73 -13.01 -8.24 -11.77
C ALA A 73 -12.04 -9.44 -11.75
N ALA A 74 -11.95 -10.20 -12.84
CA ALA A 74 -11.09 -11.38 -12.89
C ALA A 74 -9.59 -11.00 -12.87
N ALA A 75 -9.20 -10.02 -13.68
CA ALA A 75 -7.86 -9.46 -13.72
C ALA A 75 -7.49 -8.79 -12.39
N PHE A 76 -8.42 -8.06 -11.77
CA PHE A 76 -8.22 -7.49 -10.44
C PHE A 76 -7.96 -8.56 -9.38
N LEU A 77 -8.79 -9.61 -9.32
CA LEU A 77 -8.61 -10.70 -8.37
C LEU A 77 -7.31 -11.47 -8.61
N ALA A 78 -6.92 -11.68 -9.87
CA ALA A 78 -5.64 -12.30 -10.20
C ALA A 78 -4.45 -11.44 -9.72
N LEU A 79 -4.53 -10.12 -9.89
CA LEU A 79 -3.51 -9.19 -9.41
C LEU A 79 -3.45 -9.15 -7.87
N LEU A 80 -4.61 -9.09 -7.21
CA LEU A 80 -4.73 -9.07 -5.75
C LEU A 80 -4.07 -10.30 -5.14
N LYS A 81 -4.38 -11.50 -5.66
CA LYS A 81 -3.77 -12.77 -5.21
C LYS A 81 -2.25 -12.80 -5.40
N ARG A 82 -1.76 -12.21 -6.50
CA ARG A 82 -0.33 -12.16 -6.80
C ARG A 82 0.42 -11.18 -5.89
N LEU A 83 -0.16 -10.01 -5.63
CA LEU A 83 0.51 -8.95 -4.88
C LEU A 83 0.31 -9.05 -3.36
N PHE A 84 -0.80 -9.66 -2.93
CA PHE A 84 -1.19 -9.78 -1.52
C PHE A 84 -1.70 -11.19 -1.21
N PRO A 85 -0.82 -12.20 -1.11
CA PRO A 85 -1.20 -13.59 -0.88
C PRO A 85 -1.95 -13.79 0.45
N GLU A 86 -1.60 -13.00 1.46
CA GLU A 86 -2.26 -12.96 2.78
C GLU A 86 -3.66 -12.31 2.78
N PHE A 87 -4.12 -11.73 1.68
CA PHE A 87 -5.46 -11.14 1.63
C PHE A 87 -6.52 -12.25 1.65
N PRO A 88 -7.44 -12.27 2.63
CA PRO A 88 -8.39 -13.36 2.76
C PRO A 88 -9.36 -13.39 1.58
N PRO A 89 -9.79 -14.59 1.16
CA PRO A 89 -10.71 -14.77 0.03
C PRO A 89 -12.14 -14.39 0.43
N THR A 90 -12.41 -13.10 0.61
CA THR A 90 -13.77 -12.55 0.67
C THR A 90 -13.79 -11.29 -0.18
N ALA A 91 -14.09 -11.47 -1.45
CA ALA A 91 -14.43 -10.38 -2.36
C ALA A 91 -15.89 -10.59 -2.75
N THR A 92 -16.83 -10.07 -1.96
CA THR A 92 -18.19 -9.89 -2.45
C THR A 92 -18.16 -8.72 -3.42
N LEU A 93 -18.07 -9.04 -4.71
CA LEU A 93 -18.21 -8.05 -5.77
C LEU A 93 -19.62 -7.47 -5.67
N HIS A 94 -19.74 -6.17 -5.42
CA HIS A 94 -20.97 -5.45 -5.72
C HIS A 94 -20.70 -4.54 -6.92
N PRO A 95 -21.45 -4.66 -8.01
CA PRO A 95 -21.39 -3.67 -9.08
C PRO A 95 -21.79 -2.30 -8.50
N PRO A 96 -21.30 -1.19 -9.08
CA PRO A 96 -21.77 0.14 -8.69
C PRO A 96 -23.29 0.17 -8.83
N ARG A 97 -24.01 0.60 -7.78
CA ARG A 97 -25.45 0.86 -7.90
C ARG A 97 -25.67 2.00 -8.90
N PRO A 98 -26.71 1.91 -9.75
CA PRO A 98 -27.04 2.95 -10.72
C PRO A 98 -27.34 4.30 -10.06
#